data_AF-A0A7L9C1U9-F1
#
_entry.id   AF-A0A7L9C1U9-F1
#
_cell.length_a   1.000
_cell.length_b   1.000
_cell.length_c   1.000
_cell.angle_alpha   90.00
_cell.angle_beta   90.00
_cell.angle_gamma   90.00
#
_symmetry.space_group_name_H-M   'P 1'
#
loop_
_entity.id
_entity.type
_entity.pdbx_description
1 polymer ?
#
loop_
_entity_poly.entity_id
_entity_poly.type
_entity_poly.pdbx_seq_one_letter_code
_entity_poly.pdbx_strand_id
1 'polypeptide(L)'
;MTPDNHDNSQRELPAAGRSSPEELAGRFVVECDGVRHIGLTAHEAMELLSASPAGTTSALLLIHHVGDRGTMALIGVEPAALSRSSAAVFWFEDVRVGRAAYESLINRENGVGVRADRRASPPCRLEVRFARVPDHIPPVALVVRFPEPCFDAAMRWMRHAMIEAVVPQEAGWTALRDFDASAPQIMESATIEPL
;
A
#
# COMPACT_ATOMS: atom_id res chain seq x y z
N MET A 1 -26.02 -3.86 52.32
CA MET A 1 -24.71 -3.46 51.78
C MET A 1 -24.48 -4.22 50.48
N THR A 2 -24.84 -3.60 49.36
CA THR A 2 -24.27 -3.85 48.01
C THR A 2 -23.10 -2.86 47.80
N PRO A 3 -22.27 -2.94 46.74
CA PRO A 3 -22.06 -4.00 45.72
C PRO A 3 -20.55 -4.27 45.45
N ASP A 4 -20.24 -5.15 44.48
CA ASP A 4 -19.20 -5.01 43.42
C ASP A 4 -18.64 -6.39 42.98
N ASN A 5 -18.97 -6.84 41.75
CA ASN A 5 -18.19 -6.67 40.51
C ASN A 5 -16.98 -7.65 40.44
N HIS A 6 -16.74 -8.44 39.39
CA HIS A 6 -17.09 -8.27 37.99
C HIS A 6 -17.49 -9.60 37.34
N ASP A 7 -18.66 -9.54 36.70
CA ASP A 7 -19.01 -10.29 35.51
C ASP A 7 -17.91 -10.03 34.46
N ASN A 8 -17.01 -11.01 34.29
CA ASN A 8 -15.95 -10.96 33.30
C ASN A 8 -16.54 -11.34 31.94
N SER A 9 -17.48 -10.50 31.49
CA SER A 9 -17.99 -10.47 30.13
C SER A 9 -16.83 -10.11 29.20
N GLN A 10 -16.05 -11.11 28.81
CA GLN A 10 -15.25 -11.05 27.60
C GLN A 10 -16.22 -10.83 26.45
N ARG A 11 -16.47 -9.57 26.09
CA ARG A 11 -16.99 -9.22 24.79
C ARG A 11 -15.91 -9.59 23.79
N GLU A 12 -15.98 -10.82 23.30
CA GLU A 12 -15.44 -11.18 22.00
C GLU A 12 -16.07 -10.20 21.00
N LEU A 13 -15.26 -9.22 20.58
CA LEU A 13 -15.55 -8.43 19.40
C LEU A 13 -15.72 -9.39 18.22
N PRO A 14 -16.69 -9.13 17.33
CA PRO A 14 -17.03 -10.05 16.26
C PRO A 14 -15.78 -10.33 15.43
N ALA A 15 -15.59 -11.61 15.07
CA ALA A 15 -14.53 -12.05 14.19
C ALA A 15 -14.47 -11.15 12.96
N ALA A 16 -13.51 -10.22 12.95
CA ALA A 16 -13.12 -9.50 11.76
C ALA A 16 -12.83 -10.55 10.69
N GLY A 17 -13.46 -10.39 9.52
CA GLY A 17 -13.41 -11.35 8.43
C GLY A 17 -11.99 -11.88 8.26
N ARG A 18 -11.85 -13.21 8.24
CA ARG A 18 -10.55 -13.86 8.14
C ARG A 18 -9.89 -13.47 6.82
N SER A 19 -9.14 -12.38 6.84
CA SER A 19 -8.22 -12.04 5.77
C SER A 19 -7.26 -13.21 5.62
N SER A 20 -7.03 -13.65 4.40
CA SER A 20 -6.06 -14.72 4.17
C SER A 20 -4.68 -14.27 4.67
N PRO A 21 -3.78 -15.18 5.11
CA PRO A 21 -2.44 -14.82 5.56
C PRO A 21 -1.66 -13.93 4.57
N GLU A 22 -1.93 -14.06 3.27
CA GLU A 22 -1.35 -13.25 2.21
C GLU A 22 -1.88 -11.80 2.17
N GLU A 23 -3.12 -11.56 2.60
CA GLU A 23 -3.75 -10.22 2.62
C GLU A 23 -3.23 -9.33 3.76
N LEU A 24 -2.61 -9.94 4.78
CA LEU A 24 -2.08 -9.24 5.95
C LEU A 24 -0.66 -8.71 5.75
N ALA A 25 0.12 -9.29 4.82
CA ALA A 25 1.47 -8.79 4.54
C ALA A 25 1.39 -7.39 3.92
N GLY A 26 2.18 -6.44 4.45
CA GLY A 26 2.13 -5.03 4.07
C GLY A 26 1.08 -4.19 4.82
N ARG A 27 0.25 -4.82 5.67
CA ARG A 27 -0.65 -4.13 6.59
C ARG A 27 0.05 -3.81 7.92
N PHE A 28 -0.59 -2.99 8.74
CA PHE A 28 -0.05 -2.46 9.97
C PHE A 28 -0.74 -3.03 11.21
N VAL A 29 0.04 -3.10 12.27
CA VAL A 29 -0.43 -3.27 13.64
C VAL A 29 -0.16 -1.96 14.36
N VAL A 30 -1.19 -1.45 15.04
CA VAL A 30 -1.07 -0.29 15.91
C VAL A 30 -1.45 -0.70 17.32
N GLU A 31 -0.57 -0.46 18.27
CA GLU A 31 -0.83 -0.66 19.71
C GLU A 31 -0.94 0.72 20.38
N CYS A 32 -2.13 1.05 20.90
CA CYS A 32 -2.40 2.29 21.62
C CYS A 32 -3.20 1.95 22.89
N ASP A 33 -2.83 2.51 24.05
CA ASP A 33 -3.56 2.34 25.32
C ASP A 33 -3.84 0.86 25.71
N GLY A 34 -2.90 -0.03 25.38
CA GLY A 34 -3.06 -1.47 25.63
C GLY A 34 -4.03 -2.17 24.68
N VAL A 35 -4.61 -1.46 23.72
CA VAL A 35 -5.45 -2.02 22.65
C VAL A 35 -4.59 -2.22 21.40
N ARG A 36 -4.72 -3.40 20.80
CA ARG A 36 -4.00 -3.78 19.58
C ARG A 36 -4.95 -3.90 18.40
N HIS A 37 -4.71 -3.07 17.39
CA HIS A 37 -5.40 -3.11 16.10
C HIS A 37 -4.49 -3.78 15.07
N ILE A 38 -5.01 -4.71 14.27
CA ILE A 38 -4.21 -5.56 13.36
C ILE A 38 -4.83 -5.50 11.96
N GLY A 39 -3.99 -5.49 10.93
CA GLY A 39 -4.44 -5.56 9.53
C GLY A 39 -4.82 -4.20 8.95
N LEU A 40 -4.41 -3.11 9.58
CA LEU A 40 -4.71 -1.75 9.14
C LEU A 40 -3.96 -1.41 7.85
N THR A 41 -4.58 -0.64 6.97
CA THR A 41 -3.88 0.09 5.91
C THR A 41 -2.97 1.16 6.51
N ALA A 42 -2.03 1.68 5.71
CA ALA A 42 -1.25 2.85 6.09
C ALA A 42 -2.14 4.06 6.46
N HIS A 43 -3.26 4.22 5.75
CA HIS A 43 -4.18 5.33 5.99
C HIS A 43 -4.92 5.17 7.32
N GLU A 44 -5.52 4.01 7.58
CA GLU A 44 -6.21 3.72 8.85
C GLU A 44 -5.24 3.80 10.05
N ALA A 45 -4.00 3.32 9.87
CA ALA A 45 -2.96 3.45 10.90
C ALA A 45 -2.65 4.91 11.20
N MET A 46 -2.53 5.77 10.18
CA MET A 46 -2.36 7.21 10.38
C MET A 46 -3.56 7.85 11.09
N GLU A 47 -4.78 7.52 10.69
CA GLU A 47 -6.01 8.05 11.31
C GLU A 47 -6.07 7.69 12.80
N LEU A 48 -5.79 6.43 13.13
CA LEU A 48 -5.78 5.93 14.50
C LEU A 48 -4.70 6.61 15.35
N LEU A 49 -3.48 6.75 14.82
CA LEU A 49 -2.39 7.45 15.50
C LEU A 49 -2.69 8.94 15.70
N SER A 50 -3.34 9.59 14.71
CA SER A 50 -3.70 11.01 14.78
C SER A 50 -4.85 11.28 15.74
N ALA A 51 -5.75 10.30 15.94
CA ALA A 51 -6.83 10.37 16.91
C ALA A 51 -6.38 10.09 18.36
N SER A 52 -5.16 9.55 18.53
CA SER A 52 -4.63 9.18 19.85
C SER A 52 -4.26 10.43 20.68
N PRO A 53 -4.59 10.49 21.98
CA PRO A 53 -4.24 11.62 22.84
C PRO A 53 -2.73 11.88 22.90
N ALA A 54 -2.33 13.16 23.00
CA ALA A 54 -0.93 13.54 23.17
C ALA A 54 -0.33 12.88 24.42
N GLY A 55 0.82 12.20 24.27
CA GLY A 55 1.50 11.48 25.35
C GLY A 55 1.17 9.99 25.45
N THR A 56 0.24 9.49 24.64
CA THR A 56 -0.04 8.06 24.52
C THR A 56 1.15 7.34 23.91
N THR A 57 1.65 6.30 24.57
CA THR A 57 2.67 5.44 23.96
C THR A 57 1.99 4.60 22.89
N SER A 58 2.34 4.87 21.63
CA SER A 58 1.84 4.10 20.50
C SER A 58 2.99 3.37 19.83
N ALA A 59 2.78 2.10 19.50
CA ALA A 59 3.69 1.33 18.66
C ALA A 59 3.04 1.11 17.30
N LEU A 60 3.78 1.42 16.24
CA LEU A 60 3.40 1.13 14.87
C LEU A 60 4.32 0.05 14.33
N LEU A 61 3.73 -1.05 13.87
CA LEU A 61 4.46 -2.20 13.35
C LEU A 61 3.93 -2.57 11.96
N LEU A 62 4.82 -2.82 11.01
CA LEU A 62 4.49 -3.36 9.69
C LEU A 62 4.51 -4.90 9.73
N ILE A 63 3.49 -5.54 9.19
CA ILE A 63 3.46 -6.99 8.98
C ILE A 63 4.29 -7.30 7.74
N HIS A 64 5.52 -7.75 7.94
CA HIS A 64 6.44 -8.05 6.83
C HIS A 64 6.14 -9.40 6.18
N HIS A 65 5.79 -10.40 6.99
CA HIS A 65 5.51 -11.75 6.54
C HIS A 65 4.53 -12.45 7.49
N VAL A 66 3.66 -13.30 6.94
CA VAL A 66 2.79 -14.19 7.71
C VAL A 66 3.13 -15.63 7.32
N GLY A 67 3.58 -16.43 8.29
CA GLY A 67 3.90 -17.84 8.05
C GLY A 67 2.65 -18.72 8.04
N ASP A 68 2.79 -19.93 7.51
CA ASP A 68 1.68 -20.90 7.32
C ASP A 68 0.93 -21.28 8.60
N ARG A 69 1.53 -21.06 9.77
CA ARG A 69 0.94 -21.30 11.09
C ARG A 69 0.31 -20.04 11.71
N GLY A 70 0.19 -18.95 10.97
CA GLY A 70 -0.35 -17.67 11.45
C GLY A 70 0.64 -16.80 12.24
N THR A 71 1.93 -17.13 12.25
CA THR A 71 2.97 -16.32 12.91
C THR A 71 3.33 -15.11 12.06
N MET A 72 3.34 -13.90 12.64
CA MET A 72 3.70 -12.66 11.94
C MET A 72 5.12 -12.21 12.26
N ALA A 73 5.90 -11.90 11.23
CA ALA A 73 7.15 -11.14 11.36
C ALA A 73 6.83 -9.65 11.28
N LEU A 74 7.15 -8.91 12.34
CA LEU A 74 6.81 -7.49 12.49
C LEU A 74 8.06 -6.62 12.43
N ILE A 75 7.95 -5.47 11.77
CA ILE A 75 9.00 -4.45 11.70
C ILE A 75 8.49 -3.19 12.39
N GLY A 76 9.26 -2.60 13.31
CA GLY A 76 8.91 -1.32 13.91
C GLY A 76 8.99 -0.18 12.89
N VAL A 77 7.97 0.68 12.85
CA VAL A 77 7.87 1.81 11.92
C VAL A 77 7.66 3.09 12.71
N GLU A 78 8.42 4.13 12.40
CA GLU A 78 8.17 5.46 12.95
C GLU A 78 6.88 6.05 12.32
N PRO A 79 5.94 6.60 13.10
CA PRO A 79 4.70 7.18 12.56
C PRO A 79 4.92 8.19 11.42
N ALA A 80 5.96 9.02 11.52
CA ALA A 80 6.31 10.01 10.50
C ALA A 80 6.64 9.38 9.13
N ALA A 81 7.05 8.10 9.09
CA ALA A 81 7.34 7.39 7.85
C ALA A 81 6.08 7.15 7.00
N LEU A 82 4.89 7.03 7.61
CA LEU A 82 3.63 6.88 6.86
C LEU A 82 3.29 8.11 6.02
N SER A 83 3.77 9.30 6.41
CA SER A 83 3.61 10.53 5.64
C SER A 83 4.65 10.70 4.53
N ARG A 84 5.73 9.90 4.52
CA ARG A 84 6.73 9.91 3.46
C ARG A 84 6.22 9.11 2.28
N SER A 85 6.36 9.67 1.08
CA SER A 85 6.00 8.98 -0.16
C SER A 85 7.24 8.41 -0.84
N SER A 86 7.05 7.22 -1.41
CA SER A 86 7.96 6.60 -2.36
C SER A 86 7.22 6.34 -3.67
N ALA A 87 7.94 6.02 -4.73
CA ALA A 87 7.31 5.62 -5.99
C ALA A 87 8.08 4.52 -6.71
N ALA A 88 7.39 3.84 -7.61
CA ALA A 88 7.98 3.10 -8.71
C ALA A 88 7.70 3.85 -10.02
N VAL A 89 8.73 4.02 -10.84
CA VAL A 89 8.65 4.74 -12.12
C VAL A 89 8.97 3.77 -13.24
N PHE A 90 8.07 3.76 -14.23
CA PHE A 90 8.19 2.95 -15.43
C PHE A 90 8.31 3.85 -16.65
N TRP A 91 9.36 3.67 -17.44
CA TRP A 91 9.62 4.46 -18.65
C TRP A 91 9.29 3.68 -19.93
N PHE A 92 8.70 4.36 -20.91
CA PHE A 92 8.29 3.79 -22.19
C PHE A 92 8.65 4.72 -23.35
N GLU A 93 9.10 4.13 -24.46
CA GLU A 93 9.33 4.85 -25.72
C GLU A 93 8.00 5.17 -26.42
N ASP A 94 7.04 4.25 -26.34
CA ASP A 94 5.74 4.34 -27.00
C ASP A 94 4.62 4.59 -25.98
N VAL A 95 3.85 5.66 -26.22
CA VAL A 95 2.65 6.04 -25.47
C VAL A 95 1.62 4.91 -25.40
N ARG A 96 1.52 4.07 -26.44
CA ARG A 96 0.58 2.94 -26.48
C ARG A 96 0.97 1.86 -25.47
N VAL A 97 2.26 1.60 -25.31
CA VAL A 97 2.77 0.62 -24.35
C VAL A 97 2.57 1.14 -22.92
N GLY A 98 2.91 2.41 -22.68
CA GLY A 98 2.66 3.04 -21.38
C GLY A 98 1.18 3.09 -21.01
N ARG A 99 0.30 3.37 -21.98
CA ARG A 99 -1.15 3.32 -21.79
C ARG A 99 -1.65 1.92 -21.44
N ALA A 100 -1.20 0.89 -22.16
CA ALA A 100 -1.57 -0.50 -21.85
C ALA A 100 -1.12 -0.91 -20.45
N ALA A 101 0.06 -0.46 -20.00
CA ALA A 101 0.56 -0.69 -18.64
C ALA A 101 -0.30 0.03 -17.58
N TYR A 102 -0.66 1.30 -17.82
CA TYR A 102 -1.56 2.08 -16.97
C TYR A 102 -2.93 1.40 -16.85
N GLU A 103 -3.54 1.04 -17.98
CA GLU A 103 -4.84 0.36 -18.02
C GLU A 103 -4.78 -1.01 -17.34
N SER A 104 -3.71 -1.79 -17.55
CA SER A 104 -3.53 -3.07 -16.84
C SER A 104 -3.45 -2.91 -15.33
N LEU A 105 -2.94 -1.79 -14.83
CA LEU A 105 -2.79 -1.55 -13.39
C LEU A 105 -4.12 -1.12 -12.75
N ILE A 106 -4.88 -0.24 -13.42
CA ILE A 106 -6.13 0.34 -12.89
C ILE A 106 -7.36 -0.53 -13.17
N ASN A 107 -7.44 -1.18 -14.34
CA ASN A 107 -8.62 -1.92 -14.78
C ASN A 107 -8.59 -3.37 -14.26
N ARG A 108 -8.70 -3.51 -12.95
CA ARG A 108 -8.79 -4.80 -12.26
C ARG A 108 -9.99 -5.66 -12.67
N GLU A 109 -11.06 -5.03 -13.16
CA GLU A 109 -12.29 -5.72 -13.59
C GLU A 109 -12.28 -6.13 -15.07
N ASN A 110 -11.53 -5.44 -15.93
CA ASN A 110 -11.57 -5.63 -17.39
C ASN A 110 -10.38 -6.41 -17.94
N GLY A 111 -9.87 -7.39 -17.17
CA GLY A 111 -8.89 -8.35 -17.67
C GLY A 111 -9.46 -9.17 -18.83
N VAL A 112 -9.37 -8.65 -20.06
CA VAL A 112 -9.51 -9.44 -21.29
C VAL A 112 -8.26 -10.31 -21.37
N GLY A 113 -8.26 -11.39 -20.60
CA GLY A 113 -7.13 -12.29 -20.45
C GLY A 113 -7.44 -13.38 -19.44
N VAL A 114 -7.52 -14.61 -19.93
CA VAL A 114 -7.80 -15.84 -19.18
C VAL A 114 -6.71 -16.07 -18.12
N ARG A 115 -6.90 -15.53 -16.91
CA ARG A 115 -6.34 -15.97 -15.61
C ARG A 115 -6.89 -15.08 -14.50
N ALA A 116 -8.10 -15.42 -14.06
CA ALA A 116 -8.89 -14.74 -13.04
C ALA A 116 -8.38 -14.96 -11.61
N ASP A 117 -7.06 -14.86 -11.38
CA ASP A 117 -6.43 -14.92 -10.04
C ASP A 117 -5.77 -13.60 -9.60
N ARG A 118 -5.88 -12.51 -10.37
CA ARG A 118 -5.32 -11.19 -10.02
C ARG A 118 -6.16 -10.40 -8.98
N ARG A 119 -6.66 -11.07 -7.93
CA ARG A 119 -7.56 -10.50 -6.89
C ARG A 119 -6.88 -10.03 -5.60
N ALA A 120 -5.55 -9.96 -5.53
CA ALA A 120 -4.89 -9.44 -4.33
C ALA A 120 -5.10 -7.92 -4.24
N SER A 121 -5.74 -7.45 -3.16
CA SER A 121 -5.85 -6.04 -2.77
C SER A 121 -4.46 -5.39 -2.69
N PRO A 122 -4.24 -4.10 -3.07
CA PRO A 122 -2.94 -3.50 -2.81
C PRO A 122 -2.69 -3.47 -1.30
N PRO A 123 -1.43 -3.50 -0.84
CA PRO A 123 -1.12 -3.45 0.59
C PRO A 123 -1.41 -2.07 1.21
N CYS A 124 -1.55 -1.04 0.37
CA CYS A 124 -1.83 0.33 0.76
C CYS A 124 -2.50 1.07 -0.41
N ARG A 125 -2.97 2.29 -0.15
CA ARG A 125 -3.45 3.19 -1.19
C ARG A 125 -2.32 3.55 -2.16
N LEU A 126 -2.59 3.43 -3.46
CA LEU A 126 -1.66 3.76 -4.52
C LEU A 126 -2.19 4.94 -5.35
N GLU A 127 -1.33 5.93 -5.62
CA GLU A 127 -1.59 6.97 -6.62
C GLU A 127 -0.87 6.62 -7.91
N VAL A 128 -1.62 6.45 -9.00
CA VAL A 128 -1.08 6.11 -10.31
C VAL A 128 -1.15 7.33 -11.22
N ARG A 129 -0.04 7.70 -11.86
CA ARG A 129 0.03 8.80 -12.83
C ARG A 129 0.62 8.30 -14.14
N PHE A 130 -0.08 8.53 -15.23
CA PHE A 130 0.43 8.34 -16.58
C PHE A 130 0.79 9.70 -17.17
N ALA A 131 2.03 9.87 -17.60
CA ALA A 131 2.57 11.17 -17.96
C ALA A 131 3.51 11.13 -19.17
N ARG A 132 3.66 12.29 -19.80
CA ARG A 132 4.73 12.56 -20.76
C ARG A 132 5.78 13.46 -20.12
N VAL A 133 7.05 13.16 -20.33
CA VAL A 133 8.18 13.93 -19.82
C VAL A 133 9.00 14.44 -21.01
N PRO A 134 8.86 15.71 -21.39
CA PRO A 134 9.39 16.24 -22.67
C PRO A 134 10.89 16.03 -22.89
N ASP A 135 11.69 16.16 -21.83
CA ASP A 135 13.16 16.14 -21.90
C ASP A 135 13.78 14.82 -21.43
N HIS A 136 12.96 13.77 -21.23
CA HIS A 136 13.42 12.44 -20.84
C HIS A 136 13.38 11.47 -22.02
N ILE A 137 14.35 10.56 -22.08
CA ILE A 137 14.38 9.45 -23.03
C ILE A 137 14.49 8.18 -22.20
N PRO A 138 13.45 7.32 -22.14
CA PRO A 138 12.19 7.37 -22.89
C PRO A 138 11.19 8.46 -22.40
N PRO A 139 10.32 9.04 -23.26
CA PRO A 139 9.53 10.24 -22.93
C PRO A 139 8.20 9.98 -22.23
N VAL A 140 7.81 8.73 -21.98
CA VAL A 140 6.54 8.37 -21.35
C VAL A 140 6.78 7.69 -20.02
N ALA A 141 6.08 8.13 -18.97
CA ALA A 141 6.20 7.61 -17.63
C ALA A 141 4.87 7.04 -17.11
N LEU A 142 4.93 5.92 -16.40
CA LEU A 142 3.92 5.50 -15.45
C LEU A 142 4.53 5.57 -14.05
N VAL A 143 3.91 6.30 -13.14
CA VAL A 143 4.39 6.48 -11.78
C VAL A 143 3.36 5.91 -10.82
N VAL A 144 3.79 5.03 -9.92
CA VAL A 144 2.96 4.48 -8.86
C VAL A 144 3.53 4.94 -7.53
N ARG A 145 2.85 5.87 -6.87
CA ARG A 145 3.24 6.46 -5.59
C ARG A 145 2.50 5.79 -4.44
N PHE A 146 3.20 5.56 -3.33
CA PHE A 146 2.70 4.88 -2.14
C PHE A 146 3.46 5.33 -0.87
N PRO A 147 2.94 5.07 0.35
CA PRO A 147 3.65 5.32 1.60
C PRO A 147 4.95 4.52 1.66
N GLU A 148 6.05 5.16 2.09
CA GLU A 148 7.40 4.57 2.06
C GLU A 148 7.52 3.23 2.82
N PRO A 149 6.90 3.04 4.00
CA PRO A 149 6.91 1.73 4.69
C PRO A 149 6.27 0.60 3.88
N CYS A 150 5.46 0.90 2.86
CA CYS A 150 4.79 -0.10 2.03
C CYS A 150 5.65 -0.56 0.85
N PHE A 151 6.89 -0.06 0.70
CA PHE A 151 7.72 -0.25 -0.49
C PHE A 151 7.80 -1.71 -0.97
N ASP A 152 8.26 -2.63 -0.14
CA ASP A 152 8.43 -4.03 -0.54
C ASP A 152 7.12 -4.70 -0.93
N ALA A 153 6.05 -4.42 -0.17
CA ALA A 153 4.74 -4.98 -0.42
C ALA A 153 4.14 -4.43 -1.73
N ALA A 154 4.25 -3.11 -1.96
CA ALA A 154 3.78 -2.46 -3.17
C ALA A 154 4.53 -2.97 -4.41
N MET A 155 5.85 -3.12 -4.33
CA MET A 155 6.68 -3.67 -5.41
C MET A 155 6.36 -5.13 -5.72
N ARG A 156 6.08 -5.95 -4.70
CA ARG A 156 5.62 -7.33 -4.89
C ARG A 156 4.25 -7.37 -5.55
N TRP A 157 3.32 -6.53 -5.08
CA TRP A 157 1.99 -6.43 -5.63
C TRP A 157 1.99 -5.98 -7.10
N MET A 158 2.74 -4.93 -7.45
CA MET A 158 2.84 -4.43 -8.83
C MET A 158 3.39 -5.48 -9.80
N ARG A 159 4.39 -6.27 -9.37
CA ARG A 159 4.93 -7.38 -10.18
C ARG A 159 3.87 -8.43 -10.56
N HIS A 160 2.82 -8.57 -9.76
CA HIS A 160 1.73 -9.52 -10.04
C HIS A 160 0.57 -8.86 -10.80
N ALA A 161 0.36 -7.56 -10.58
CA ALA A 161 -0.72 -6.79 -11.19
C ALA A 161 -0.44 -6.37 -12.64
N MET A 162 0.81 -6.06 -12.99
CA MET A 162 1.17 -5.61 -14.33
C MET A 162 1.35 -6.78 -15.31
N ILE A 163 1.18 -6.53 -16.61
CA ILE A 163 1.48 -7.51 -17.66
C ILE A 163 2.96 -7.94 -17.54
N GLU A 164 3.21 -9.25 -17.66
CA GLU A 164 4.57 -9.81 -17.58
C GLU A 164 5.51 -9.06 -18.54
N ALA A 165 6.68 -8.64 -18.03
CA ALA A 165 7.77 -7.89 -18.68
C ALA A 165 7.88 -6.38 -18.41
N VAL A 166 6.99 -5.76 -17.62
CA VAL A 166 7.19 -4.35 -17.19
C VAL A 166 7.80 -4.30 -15.79
N VAL A 167 9.10 -4.03 -15.71
CA VAL A 167 9.85 -3.85 -14.45
C VAL A 167 10.09 -2.35 -14.26
N PRO A 168 9.91 -1.81 -13.05
CA PRO A 168 10.22 -0.41 -12.81
C PRO A 168 11.70 -0.18 -13.02
N GLN A 169 12.03 0.83 -13.83
CA GLN A 169 13.42 1.22 -14.08
C GLN A 169 13.99 1.99 -12.89
N GLU A 170 13.14 2.70 -12.15
CA GLU A 170 13.53 3.46 -10.96
C GLU A 170 12.51 3.26 -9.84
N ALA A 171 12.99 3.28 -8.60
CA ALA A 171 12.13 3.17 -7.43
C ALA A 171 12.72 3.91 -6.23
N GLY A 172 11.87 4.29 -5.29
CA GLY A 172 12.25 4.98 -4.07
C GLY A 172 11.83 6.44 -4.06
N TRP A 173 12.18 7.13 -2.99
CA TRP A 173 11.92 8.56 -2.84
C TRP A 173 12.66 9.41 -3.88
N THR A 174 13.89 9.03 -4.25
CA THR A 174 14.69 9.72 -5.26
C THR A 174 14.00 9.67 -6.64
N ALA A 175 13.49 8.51 -7.05
CA ALA A 175 12.77 8.36 -8.31
C ALA A 175 11.52 9.28 -8.38
N LEU A 176 10.75 9.35 -7.28
CA LEU A 176 9.60 10.26 -7.20
C LEU A 176 10.03 11.73 -7.33
N ARG A 177 11.06 12.13 -6.59
CA ARG A 177 11.58 13.50 -6.62
C ARG A 177 12.08 13.88 -8.00
N ASP A 178 12.84 13.00 -8.65
CA ASP A 178 13.43 13.26 -9.95
C ASP A 178 12.34 13.31 -11.04
N PHE A 179 11.31 12.45 -10.96
CA PHE A 179 10.11 12.55 -11.78
C PHE A 179 9.39 13.89 -11.57
N ASP A 180 9.11 14.31 -10.34
CA ASP A 180 8.42 15.58 -10.07
C ASP A 180 9.24 16.79 -10.56
N ALA A 181 10.57 16.74 -10.45
CA ALA A 181 11.48 17.77 -10.93
C ALA A 181 11.54 17.88 -12.47
N SER A 182 11.15 16.82 -13.19
CA SER A 182 11.15 16.78 -14.66
C SER A 182 9.98 17.55 -15.32
N ALA A 183 9.14 18.22 -14.52
CA ALA A 183 7.93 18.93 -14.96
C ALA A 183 7.03 18.06 -15.88
N PRO A 184 6.58 16.89 -15.40
CA PRO A 184 5.84 15.94 -16.21
C PRO A 184 4.47 16.51 -16.61
N GLN A 185 4.08 16.28 -17.86
CA GLN A 185 2.71 16.50 -18.31
C GLN A 185 1.87 15.29 -17.94
N ILE A 186 1.13 15.37 -16.82
CA ILE A 186 0.19 14.32 -16.41
C ILE A 186 -0.93 14.22 -17.45
N MET A 187 -1.01 13.07 -18.11
CA MET A 187 -2.04 12.76 -19.10
C MET A 187 -3.26 12.15 -18.43
N GLU A 188 -3.04 11.30 -17.42
CA GLU A 188 -4.11 10.59 -16.70
C GLU A 188 -3.66 10.25 -15.28
N SER A 189 -4.60 10.15 -14.34
CA SER A 189 -4.31 9.73 -12.98
C SER A 189 -5.46 8.92 -12.38
N ALA A 190 -5.11 7.99 -11.48
CA ALA A 190 -6.07 7.16 -10.76
C ALA A 190 -5.58 6.90 -9.34
N THR A 191 -6.52 6.52 -8.47
CA THR A 191 -6.21 5.99 -7.14
C THR A 191 -6.68 4.54 -7.07
N ILE A 192 -5.85 3.65 -6.52
CA ILE A 192 -6.21 2.27 -6.23
C ILE A 192 -6.26 2.12 -4.71
N GLU A 193 -7.45 1.85 -4.18
CA GLU A 193 -7.65 1.65 -2.75
C GLU A 193 -7.49 0.17 -2.36
N PRO A 194 -6.98 -0.11 -1.15
CA PRO A 194 -7.11 -1.41 -0.53
C PRO A 194 -8.59 -1.70 -0.25
N LEU A 195 -9.08 -2.84 -0.76
CA LEU A 195 -10.30 -3.51 -0.30
C LEU A 195 -10.19 -3.87 1.19
#